data_AF-A0A7Y5FMW3-F1
#
_entry.id   AF-A0A7Y5FMW3-F1
#
_cell.length_a   1.000
_cell.length_b   1.000
_cell.length_c   1.000
_cell.angle_alpha   90.00
_cell.angle_beta   90.00
_cell.angle_gamma   90.00
#
_symmetry.space_group_name_H-M   'P 1'
#
loop_
_entity.id
_entity.type
_entity.pdbx_description
1 polymer ?
#
loop_
_entity_poly.entity_id
_entity_poly.type
_entity_poly.pdbx_seq_one_letter_code
_entity_poly.pdbx_strand_id
1 'polypeptide(L)'
;MNRIYKGLIILLVFILAGCSDKPAGSLIDEQIKLIDNNVKQICGSDYEAVNFKVLEETYSGTEKNTYRIKFTFDLNKPFLAISSGIPGEMVFEKRKEGWECTFNSGNALGLFNLTK
;
A
#
# COMPACT_ATOMS: atom_id res chain seq x y z
N MET A 1 -2.25 13.06 52.21
CA MET A 1 -2.08 11.89 51.31
C MET A 1 -2.84 12.03 49.97
N ASN A 2 -3.04 13.24 49.41
CA ASN A 2 -3.93 13.44 48.25
C ASN A 2 -3.28 14.03 46.98
N ARG A 3 -1.96 14.20 46.92
CA ARG A 3 -1.29 14.85 45.78
C ARG A 3 -0.61 13.91 44.78
N ILE A 4 -0.36 12.65 45.16
CA ILE A 4 0.38 11.70 44.32
C ILE A 4 -0.53 10.98 43.31
N TYR A 5 -1.82 10.80 43.63
CA TYR A 5 -2.77 10.06 42.78
C TYR A 5 -3.22 10.79 41.50
N LYS A 6 -3.06 12.12 41.42
CA LYS A 6 -3.46 12.90 40.24
C LYS A 6 -2.43 12.83 39.09
N GLY A 7 -1.18 12.50 39.38
CA GLY A 7 -0.12 12.35 38.36
C GLY A 7 -0.17 11.00 37.64
N LEU A 8 -0.65 9.94 38.30
CA LEU A 8 -0.66 8.59 37.75
C LEU A 8 -1.76 8.36 36.69
N ILE A 9 -2.83 9.15 36.72
CA ILE A 9 -3.99 8.96 35.83
C ILE A 9 -3.71 9.52 34.41
N ILE A 10 -2.81 10.49 34.28
CA ILE A 10 -2.50 11.13 32.98
C ILE A 10 -1.56 10.26 32.12
N LEU A 11 -0.78 9.36 32.73
CA LEU A 11 0.14 8.49 31.99
C LEU A 11 -0.54 7.26 31.37
N LEU A 12 -1.73 6.87 31.84
CA LEU A 12 -2.45 5.69 31.33
C LEU A 12 -3.26 5.96 30.05
N VAL A 13 -3.46 7.23 29.66
CA VAL A 13 -4.30 7.60 28.50
C VAL A 13 -3.53 7.55 27.17
N PHE A 14 -2.19 7.49 27.21
CA PHE A 14 -1.36 7.43 25.99
C PHE A 14 -1.17 6.02 25.41
N ILE A 15 -1.64 4.96 26.08
CA ILE A 15 -1.46 3.57 25.63
C ILE A 15 -2.58 3.09 24.69
N LEU A 16 -3.55 3.97 24.37
CA LEU A 16 -4.66 3.68 23.45
C LEU A 16 -4.48 4.29 22.06
N ALA A 17 -3.27 4.76 21.73
CA ALA A 17 -2.97 5.29 20.40
C ALA A 17 -2.91 4.18 19.35
N GLY A 18 -4.08 3.82 18.85
CA GLY A 18 -4.29 3.52 17.43
C GLY A 18 -3.76 2.17 16.96
N CYS A 19 -4.48 1.10 17.26
CA CYS A 19 -4.51 -0.04 16.35
C CYS A 19 -5.16 0.48 15.05
N SER A 20 -4.36 1.00 14.11
CA SER A 20 -4.88 1.56 12.86
C SER A 20 -5.61 0.47 12.09
N ASP A 21 -6.85 0.74 11.72
CA ASP A 21 -7.67 -0.18 10.95
C ASP A 21 -7.16 -0.32 9.50
N LYS A 22 -6.28 0.56 9.01
CA LYS A 22 -5.63 0.49 7.70
C LYS A 22 -4.10 0.55 7.78
N PRO A 23 -3.38 0.05 6.74
CA PRO A 23 -1.95 0.31 6.58
C PRO A 23 -1.64 1.81 6.59
N ALA A 24 -0.45 2.15 7.07
CA ALA A 24 0.06 3.51 7.02
C ALA A 24 0.24 3.95 5.56
N GLY A 25 -0.01 5.24 5.28
CA GLY A 25 0.18 5.80 3.93
C GLY A 25 1.62 5.61 3.43
N SER A 26 2.61 5.70 4.32
CA SER A 26 4.01 5.44 3.99
C SER A 26 4.25 4.03 3.44
N LEU A 27 3.53 3.03 3.94
CA LEU A 27 3.65 1.65 3.46
C LEU A 27 3.08 1.51 2.04
N ILE A 28 1.99 2.22 1.73
CA ILE A 28 1.42 2.28 0.39
C ILE A 28 2.38 3.01 -0.56
N ASP A 29 2.96 4.13 -0.13
CA ASP A 29 3.93 4.90 -0.91
C ASP A 29 5.19 4.09 -1.25
N GLU A 30 5.67 3.28 -0.31
CA GLU A 30 6.77 2.32 -0.54
C GLU A 30 6.41 1.30 -1.62
N GLN A 31 5.20 0.76 -1.58
CA GLN A 31 4.73 -0.18 -2.60
C GLN A 31 4.57 0.47 -3.97
N ILE A 32 4.12 1.72 -4.04
CA ILE A 32 4.07 2.50 -5.30
C ILE A 32 5.47 2.73 -5.88
N LYS A 33 6.45 3.07 -5.04
CA LYS A 33 7.86 3.21 -5.48
C LYS A 33 8.42 1.90 -6.03
N LEU A 34 8.06 0.76 -5.45
CA LEU A 34 8.45 -0.55 -5.99
C LEU A 34 7.86 -0.77 -7.40
N ILE A 35 6.61 -0.38 -7.64
CA ILE A 35 5.98 -0.46 -8.97
C ILE A 35 6.75 0.42 -9.97
N ASP A 36 7.05 1.67 -9.62
CA ASP A 36 7.81 2.58 -10.49
C ASP A 36 9.20 2.01 -10.84
N ASN A 37 9.91 1.46 -9.85
CA ASN A 37 11.19 0.80 -10.08
C ASN A 37 11.07 -0.41 -11.01
N ASN A 38 10.01 -1.22 -10.88
CA ASN A 38 9.80 -2.36 -11.76
C ASN A 38 9.44 -1.94 -13.18
N VAL A 39 8.65 -0.88 -13.34
CA VAL A 39 8.39 -0.25 -14.65
C VAL A 39 9.70 0.17 -15.30
N LYS A 40 10.60 0.83 -14.55
CA LYS A 40 11.94 1.20 -15.05
C LYS A 40 12.79 0.01 -15.45
N GLN A 41 12.74 -1.08 -14.68
CA GLN A 41 13.51 -2.29 -14.97
C GLN A 41 13.00 -3.03 -16.23
N ILE A 42 11.69 -3.03 -16.47
CA ILE A 42 11.07 -3.79 -17.57
C ILE A 42 11.03 -2.97 -18.86
N CYS A 43 10.59 -1.72 -18.77
CA CYS A 43 10.34 -0.87 -19.94
C CYS A 43 11.56 0.00 -20.33
N GLY A 44 12.44 0.30 -19.37
CA GLY A 44 13.61 1.17 -19.56
C GLY A 44 13.67 2.28 -18.51
N SER A 45 14.87 2.78 -18.20
CA SER A 45 15.10 3.74 -17.11
C SER A 45 14.39 5.09 -17.28
N ASP A 46 13.96 5.41 -18.49
CA ASP A 46 13.22 6.63 -18.84
C ASP A 46 11.69 6.46 -18.75
N TYR A 47 11.21 5.26 -18.42
CA TYR A 47 9.81 5.00 -18.11
C TYR A 47 9.50 5.28 -16.65
N GLU A 48 8.28 5.73 -16.38
CA GLU A 48 7.79 6.01 -15.03
C GLU A 48 6.33 5.58 -14.91
N ALA A 49 5.97 5.07 -13.72
CA ALA A 49 4.58 4.86 -13.34
C ALA A 49 4.01 6.17 -12.80
N VAL A 50 2.98 6.70 -13.45
CA VAL A 50 2.37 8.01 -13.15
C VAL A 50 0.86 7.89 -12.98
N ASN A 51 0.20 8.96 -12.52
CA ASN A 51 -1.25 9.04 -12.40
C ASN A 51 -1.90 7.87 -11.61
N PHE A 52 -1.26 7.42 -10.53
CA PHE A 52 -1.83 6.40 -9.65
C PHE A 52 -3.21 6.82 -9.13
N LYS A 53 -4.20 5.97 -9.36
CA LYS A 53 -5.58 6.19 -8.94
C LYS A 53 -6.12 4.96 -8.22
N VAL A 54 -6.54 5.13 -6.98
CA VAL A 54 -7.28 4.11 -6.25
C VAL A 54 -8.69 3.98 -6.83
N LEU A 55 -9.08 2.76 -7.17
CA LEU A 55 -10.41 2.42 -7.67
C LEU A 55 -11.31 1.87 -6.56
N GLU A 56 -10.73 1.04 -5.69
CA GLU A 56 -11.49 0.33 -4.65
C GLU A 56 -10.59 0.05 -3.45
N GLU A 57 -11.12 0.23 -2.25
CA GLU A 57 -10.50 -0.19 -0.99
C GLU A 57 -11.46 -1.12 -0.26
N THR A 58 -11.00 -2.31 0.12
CA THR A 58 -11.85 -3.32 0.76
C THR A 58 -11.16 -3.92 1.97
N TYR A 59 -11.94 -4.09 3.05
CA TYR A 59 -11.54 -4.94 4.18
C TYR A 59 -12.11 -6.33 4.03
N SER A 60 -11.32 -7.34 4.36
CA SER A 60 -11.78 -8.73 4.44
C SER A 60 -11.18 -9.46 5.64
N GLY A 61 -11.75 -10.65 5.91
CA GLY A 61 -11.41 -11.50 7.04
C GLY A 61 -12.27 -11.24 8.29
N THR A 62 -12.25 -12.18 9.24
CA THR A 62 -13.12 -12.20 10.42
C THR A 62 -12.90 -10.99 11.34
N GLU A 63 -11.71 -10.39 11.30
CA GLU A 63 -11.34 -9.24 12.14
C GLU A 63 -10.82 -8.05 11.30
N LYS A 64 -11.20 -7.96 10.01
CA LYS A 64 -10.65 -6.97 9.07
C LYS A 64 -9.11 -6.99 9.04
N ASN A 65 -8.54 -8.19 9.11
CA ASN A 65 -7.10 -8.40 9.11
C ASN A 65 -6.49 -8.34 7.71
N THR A 66 -7.30 -8.15 6.67
CA THR A 66 -6.85 -7.96 5.29
C THR A 66 -7.40 -6.64 4.75
N TYR A 67 -6.53 -5.86 4.12
CA TYR A 67 -6.86 -4.63 3.43
C TYR A 67 -6.38 -4.71 1.98
N ARG A 68 -7.31 -4.56 1.05
CA ARG A 68 -7.05 -4.64 -0.40
C ARG A 68 -7.25 -3.28 -1.04
N ILE A 69 -6.32 -2.90 -1.90
CA ILE A 69 -6.40 -1.70 -2.72
C ILE A 69 -6.33 -2.13 -4.18
N LYS A 70 -7.38 -1.86 -4.95
CA LYS A 70 -7.33 -1.92 -6.41
C LYS A 70 -7.03 -0.52 -6.93
N PHE A 71 -6.12 -0.42 -7.87
CA PHE A 71 -5.69 0.85 -8.44
C PHE A 71 -5.44 0.73 -9.94
N THR A 72 -5.27 1.87 -10.59
CA THR A 72 -4.72 1.98 -11.93
C THR A 72 -3.56 2.95 -11.93
N PHE A 73 -2.65 2.80 -12.87
CA PHE A 73 -1.60 3.78 -13.16
C PHE A 73 -1.39 3.89 -14.67
N ASP A 74 -0.71 4.95 -15.08
CA ASP A 74 -0.32 5.19 -16.45
C ASP A 74 1.20 5.07 -16.57
N LEU A 75 1.68 4.85 -17.79
CA LEU A 75 3.08 5.05 -18.13
C LEU A 75 3.25 6.47 -18.67
N ASN A 76 4.36 7.11 -18.32
CA ASN A 76 4.74 8.40 -18.90
C ASN A 76 4.92 8.34 -20.43
N LYS A 77 5.20 7.15 -20.99
CA LYS A 77 5.35 6.88 -22.43
C LYS A 77 4.71 5.54 -22.79
N PRO A 78 4.19 5.36 -24.02
CA PRO A 78 3.65 4.07 -24.44
C PRO A 78 4.68 2.94 -24.42
N PHE A 79 4.25 1.75 -24.01
CA PHE A 79 4.98 0.49 -24.11
C PHE A 79 4.06 -0.55 -24.75
N LEU A 80 4.44 -1.10 -25.91
CA LEU A 80 3.63 -2.08 -26.65
C LEU A 80 2.15 -1.67 -26.83
N ALA A 81 1.92 -0.40 -27.19
CA ALA A 81 0.60 0.23 -27.35
C ALA A 81 -0.25 0.38 -26.06
N ILE A 82 0.29 0.03 -24.89
CA ILE A 82 -0.32 0.29 -23.58
C ILE A 82 0.36 1.52 -22.97
N SER A 83 -0.41 2.49 -22.51
CA SER A 83 0.13 3.69 -21.84
C SER A 83 -0.71 4.16 -20.67
N SER A 84 -1.97 3.76 -20.56
CA SER A 84 -2.89 4.30 -19.57
C SER A 84 -3.79 3.24 -18.97
N GLY A 85 -4.20 3.44 -17.72
CA GLY A 85 -5.20 2.61 -17.04
C GLY A 85 -4.70 1.19 -16.75
N ILE A 86 -3.40 1.01 -16.55
CA ILE A 86 -2.81 -0.29 -16.22
C ILE A 86 -3.34 -0.70 -14.83
N PRO A 87 -4.12 -1.79 -14.74
CA PRO A 87 -4.71 -2.18 -13.47
C PRO A 87 -3.66 -2.79 -12.55
N GLY A 88 -3.83 -2.57 -11.26
CA GLY A 88 -3.02 -3.19 -10.23
C GLY A 88 -3.79 -3.42 -8.93
N GLU A 89 -3.20 -4.22 -8.07
CA GLU A 89 -3.73 -4.58 -6.78
C GLU A 89 -2.60 -4.70 -5.74
N MET A 90 -2.85 -4.15 -4.55
CA MET A 90 -2.05 -4.40 -3.36
C MET A 90 -2.93 -5.06 -2.29
N VAL A 91 -2.37 -6.04 -1.59
CA VAL A 91 -2.98 -6.67 -0.43
C VAL A 91 -2.05 -6.49 0.77
N PHE A 92 -2.63 -6.03 1.86
CA PHE A 92 -1.98 -5.88 3.14
C PHE A 92 -2.64 -6.80 4.17
N GLU A 93 -1.84 -7.45 4.98
CA GLU A 93 -2.29 -8.27 6.11
C GLU A 93 -1.83 -7.66 7.43
N LYS A 94 -2.73 -7.67 8.41
CA LYS A 94 -2.45 -7.24 9.78
C LYS A 94 -1.68 -8.35 10.50
N ARG A 95 -0.45 -8.05 10.89
CA ARG A 95 0.44 -8.87 11.72
C ARG A 95 0.50 -8.32 13.15
N LYS A 96 1.22 -9.02 14.04
CA LYS A 96 1.45 -8.59 15.43
C LYS A 96 2.13 -7.22 15.52
N GLU A 97 3.01 -6.92 14.57
CA GLU A 97 3.83 -5.70 14.56
C GLU A 97 3.22 -4.56 13.74
N GLY A 98 2.12 -4.80 13.03
CA GLY A 98 1.49 -3.80 12.16
C GLY A 98 0.98 -4.40 10.85
N TRP A 99 0.77 -3.55 9.86
CA TRP A 99 0.37 -3.96 8.53
C TRP A 99 1.60 -4.32 7.67
N GLU A 100 1.49 -5.38 6.89
CA GLU A 100 2.52 -5.84 5.96
C GLU A 100 1.90 -6.03 4.58
N CYS A 101 2.57 -5.57 3.52
CA CYS A 101 2.13 -5.86 2.15
C CYS A 101 2.51 -7.30 1.78
N THR A 102 1.51 -8.16 1.57
CA THR A 102 1.72 -9.58 1.22
C THR A 102 1.59 -9.84 -0.27
N PHE A 103 0.97 -8.92 -1.01
CA PHE A 103 0.86 -9.00 -2.46
C PHE A 103 0.86 -7.61 -3.10
N ASN A 104 1.59 -7.46 -4.19
CA ASN A 104 1.57 -6.27 -5.04
C ASN A 104 1.69 -6.73 -6.49
N SER A 105 0.64 -6.56 -7.29
CA SER A 105 0.61 -7.02 -8.68
C SER A 105 1.49 -6.19 -9.61
N GLY A 106 1.87 -4.97 -9.22
CA GLY A 106 2.89 -4.20 -9.93
C GLY A 106 4.32 -4.65 -9.55
N ASN A 107 4.45 -5.69 -8.72
CA ASN A 107 5.70 -6.44 -8.60
C ASN A 107 5.94 -7.27 -9.86
N ALA A 108 7.20 -7.43 -10.28
CA ALA A 108 7.64 -7.84 -11.62
C ALA A 108 6.79 -8.92 -12.32
N LEU A 109 6.30 -9.92 -11.59
CA LEU A 109 5.46 -11.01 -12.10
C LEU A 109 4.12 -10.57 -12.74
N GLY A 110 3.48 -9.50 -12.28
CA GLY A 110 2.21 -9.03 -12.87
C GLY A 110 2.39 -8.16 -14.12
N LEU A 111 3.53 -7.48 -14.25
CA LEU A 111 3.88 -6.70 -15.44
C LEU A 111 4.26 -7.60 -16.64
N PHE A 112 4.88 -8.76 -16.39
CA PHE A 112 5.18 -9.73 -17.47
C PHE A 112 3.92 -10.30 -18.13
N ASN A 113 2.78 -10.37 -17.42
CA ASN A 113 1.50 -10.80 -18.00
C ASN A 113 0.87 -9.76 -18.95
N LEU A 114 1.39 -8.53 -19.02
CA LEU A 114 0.95 -7.55 -20.03
C LEU A 114 1.55 -7.82 -21.43
N THR A 115 2.51 -8.75 -21.52
CA THR A 115 3.21 -9.09 -22.78
C THR A 115 2.81 -10.46 -23.36
N LYS A 116 1.82 -11.13 -22.77
CA LYS A 116 1.37 -12.47 -23.16
C LYS A 116 -0.09 -12.46 -23.58
#